data_AF-A0A9E3Q8E5-F1
#
_entry.id   AF-A0A9E3Q8E5-F1
#
_cell.length_a   1.000
_cell.length_b   1.000
_cell.length_c   1.000
_cell.angle_alpha   90.00
_cell.angle_beta   90.00
_cell.angle_gamma   90.00
#
_symmetry.space_group_name_H-M   'P 1'
#
loop_
_entity.id
_entity.type
_entity.pdbx_description
1 polymer ?
#
loop_
_entity_poly.entity_id
_entity_poly.type
_entity_poly.pdbx_seq_one_letter_code
_entity_poly.pdbx_strand_id
1 'polypeptide(L)' 'MKPFPGNRPHRPFAALLALLAAAWFLAGCATNEERLSERPWNTPRSWETGLPTGMTEERR' A
#
# COMPACT_ATOMS: atom_id res chain seq x y z
N MET A 1 -41.54 6.19 -22.57
CA MET A 1 -40.23 6.18 -21.88
C MET A 1 -40.38 5.34 -20.62
N LYS A 2 -39.56 4.28 -20.46
CA LYS A 2 -39.67 3.32 -19.35
C LYS A 2 -38.65 3.72 -18.27
N PRO A 3 -39.03 3.85 -16.99
CA PRO A 3 -38.09 4.28 -15.96
C PRO A 3 -37.01 3.22 -15.75
N PHE A 4 -35.76 3.65 -15.70
CA PHE A 4 -34.63 2.79 -15.32
C PHE A 4 -34.86 2.25 -13.89
N PRO A 5 -34.66 0.94 -13.64
CA PRO A 5 -34.86 0.39 -12.32
C PRO A 5 -33.86 1.04 -11.35
N GLY A 6 -34.43 1.64 -10.30
CA GLY A 6 -33.72 2.40 -9.29
C GLY A 6 -32.59 1.60 -8.66
N ASN A 7 -31.45 2.26 -8.56
CA ASN A 7 -30.26 1.83 -7.84
C ASN A 7 -30.61 1.60 -6.37
N ARG A 8 -30.99 0.38 -5.99
CA ARG A 8 -31.13 0.01 -4.59
C ARG A 8 -29.70 -0.02 -4.05
N PRO A 9 -29.30 0.88 -3.14
CA PRO A 9 -27.95 0.82 -2.62
C PRO A 9 -27.81 -0.55 -1.97
N HIS A 10 -26.90 -1.36 -2.52
CA HIS A 10 -26.53 -2.65 -1.96
C HIS A 10 -25.82 -2.36 -0.64
N ARG A 11 -26.60 -2.06 0.41
CA ARG A 11 -26.15 -1.77 1.78
C ARG A 11 -25.09 -2.75 2.27
N PRO A 12 -25.18 -4.08 2.02
CA PRO A 12 -24.10 -4.98 2.41
C PRO A 12 -22.79 -4.72 1.64
N PHE A 13 -22.88 -4.35 0.37
CA PHE A 13 -21.71 -4.09 -0.48
C PHE A 13 -20.97 -2.82 -0.05
N ALA A 14 -21.71 -1.76 0.30
CA ALA A 14 -21.12 -0.54 0.83
C ALA A 14 -20.41 -0.78 2.18
N ALA A 15 -21.00 -1.61 3.06
CA ALA A 15 -20.37 -1.98 4.33
C ALA A 15 -19.08 -2.80 4.12
N LEU A 16 -19.09 -3.71 3.14
CA LEU A 16 -17.92 -4.52 2.78
C LEU A 16 -16.76 -3.66 2.26
N LEU A 17 -17.05 -2.67 1.40
CA LEU A 17 -16.06 -1.72 0.90
C LEU A 17 -15.47 -0.87 2.02
N ALA A 18 -16.29 -0.40 2.96
CA ALA A 18 -15.83 0.38 4.10
C ALA A 18 -14.90 -0.45 5.02
N LEU A 19 -15.22 -1.72 5.25
CA LEU A 19 -14.37 -2.64 6.01
C LEU A 19 -13.03 -2.89 5.32
N LEU A 20 -13.03 -3.10 4.00
CA LEU A 20 -11.82 -3.26 3.20
C LEU A 20 -10.93 -2.01 3.24
N ALA A 21 -11.51 -0.84 3.09
CA ALA A 21 -10.78 0.42 3.20
C ALA A 21 -10.18 0.59 4.61
N ALA A 22 -10.96 0.35 5.65
CA ALA A 22 -10.47 0.40 7.03
C ALA A 22 -9.34 -0.60 7.27
N ALA A 23 -9.46 -1.83 6.79
CA ALA A 23 -8.41 -2.84 6.87
C ALA A 23 -7.12 -2.40 6.17
N TRP A 24 -7.23 -1.73 5.01
CA TRP A 24 -6.07 -1.19 4.30
C TRP A 24 -5.37 -0.09 5.09
N PHE A 25 -6.14 0.81 5.70
CA PHE A 25 -5.59 1.87 6.56
C PHE A 25 -4.97 1.31 7.86
N LEU A 26 -5.58 0.29 8.45
CA LEU A 26 -5.09 -0.33 9.69
C LEU A 26 -3.93 -1.30 9.45
N ALA A 27 -3.82 -1.91 8.27
CA ALA A 27 -2.72 -2.83 7.96
C ALA A 27 -1.36 -2.12 7.93
N GLY A 28 -1.34 -0.78 7.87
CA GLY A 28 -0.12 -0.01 7.70
C GLY A 28 0.53 -0.33 6.35
N CYS A 29 1.15 0.67 5.72
CA CYS A 29 2.15 0.36 4.73
C CYS A 29 3.27 -0.31 5.52
N ALA A 30 3.48 -1.62 5.39
CA ALA A 30 4.56 -2.32 6.07
C ALA A 30 5.87 -1.63 5.68
N THR A 31 6.34 -0.72 6.53
CA THR A 31 7.58 -0.02 6.31
C THR A 31 8.65 -1.08 6.53
N ASN A 32 9.41 -1.37 5.47
CA ASN A 32 10.36 -2.48 5.40
C ASN A 32 11.64 -2.16 6.19
N GLU A 33 11.47 -1.67 7.42
CA GLU A 33 12.53 -1.16 8.29
C GLU A 33 13.17 -2.31 9.07
N GLU A 34 12.41 -3.39 9.25
CA GLU A 34 12.85 -4.63 9.92
C GLU A 34 13.97 -5.35 9.14
N ARG A 35 14.12 -5.08 7.84
CA ARG A 35 15.22 -5.60 6.99
C ARG A 35 16.49 -4.76 6.98
N LEU A 36 16.60 -3.71 7.80
CA LEU A 36 17.81 -2.89 7.86
C LEU A 36 19.02 -3.67 8.42
N SER A 37 18.80 -4.62 9.35
CA SER A 37 19.87 -5.40 9.96
C SER A 37 20.46 -6.49 9.05
N GLU A 38 19.74 -6.87 7.99
CA GLU A 38 20.20 -7.87 7.01
C GLU A 38 21.00 -7.23 5.86
N ARG A 39 21.04 -5.89 5.79
CA ARG A 39 21.76 -5.17 4.74
C ARG A 39 23.26 -5.18 5.06
N PRO A 40 24.12 -5.49 4.08
CA PRO A 40 25.55 -5.36 4.29
C PRO A 40 25.90 -3.90 4.57
N TRP A 41 26.85 -3.68 5.47
CA TRP A 41 27.26 -2.36 5.97
C TRP A 41 27.73 -1.38 4.87
N ASN A 42 28.08 -1.91 3.69
CA ASN A 42 28.51 -1.15 2.52
C ASN A 42 27.37 -0.88 1.51
N THR A 43 26.12 -1.16 1.85
CA THR A 43 24.99 -0.85 0.96
C THR A 43 24.81 0.65 0.87
N PRO A 44 24.82 1.25 -0.34
CA PRO A 44 24.71 2.68 -0.48
C PRO A 44 23.37 3.17 0.10
N ARG A 45 23.42 4.18 0.95
CA ARG A 45 22.21 4.82 1.49
C ARG A 45 21.60 5.72 0.42
N SER A 46 20.29 5.90 0.45
CA SER A 46 19.59 6.75 -0.53
C SER A 46 20.13 8.19 -0.60
N TRP A 47 20.67 8.71 0.51
CA TRP A 47 21.29 10.04 0.58
C TRP A 47 22.69 10.11 -0.04
N GLU A 48 23.37 8.98 -0.26
CA GLU A 48 24.69 8.93 -0.88
C GLU A 48 24.60 9.01 -2.40
N THR A 49 23.52 8.47 -2.98
CA THR A 49 23.31 8.43 -4.44
C THR A 49 22.28 9.46 -4.92
N GLY A 50 21.51 10.09 -4.04
CA GLY A 50 20.42 11.01 -4.39
C GLY A 50 19.27 10.34 -5.14
N LEU A 51 19.24 9.01 -5.15
CA LEU A 51 18.19 8.20 -5.78
C LEU A 51 17.09 7.89 -4.76
N PRO A 52 15.82 7.85 -5.17
CA PRO A 52 14.72 7.49 -4.28
C PRO A 52 14.93 6.08 -3.70
N THR A 53 14.56 5.93 -2.42
CA THR A 53 14.58 4.64 -1.71
C THR A 53 13.84 3.57 -2.51
N GLY A 54 14.45 2.40 -2.72
CA GLY A 54 13.90 1.31 -3.53
C GLY A 54 14.66 1.05 -4.84
N MET A 55 15.22 2.07 -5.51
CA MET A 55 15.93 1.86 -6.79
C MET A 55 17.27 1.14 -6.65
N THR A 56 17.94 1.29 -5.50
CA THR A 56 19.20 0.59 -5.19
C THR A 56 18.97 -0.74 -4.48
N GLU A 57 17.78 -0.93 -3.89
CA GLU A 57 17.40 -2.14 -3.14
C GLU A 57 16.87 -3.28 -4.03
N GLU A 58 16.36 -2.98 -5.22
CA GLU A 58 15.75 -3.98 -6.13
C GLU A 58 16.76 -4.72 -7.04
N ARG A 59 18.05 -4.36 -6.98
CA ARG A 59 19.12 -5.02 -7.76
C ARG A 59 19.78 -6.15 -6.97
N ARG A 60 19.01 -7.15 -6.54
CA ARG A 60 19.56 -8.45 -6.12
C ARG A 60 18.62 -9.60 -6.42
#